data_AF-A0A4Z2FSK1-F1
#
_entry.id   AF-A0A4Z2FSK1-F1
#
_cell.length_a   1.000
_cell.length_b   1.000
_cell.length_c   1.000
_cell.angle_alpha   90.00
_cell.angle_beta   90.00
_cell.angle_gamma   90.00
#
_symmetry.space_group_name_H-M   'P 1'
#
loop_
_entity.id
_entity.type
_entity.pdbx_description
1 polymer ?
#
loop_
_entity_poly.entity_id
_entity_poly.type
_entity_poly.pdbx_seq_one_letter_code
_entity_poly.pdbx_strand_id
1 'polypeptide(L)'
;MVFRSEEMCLAQLFLQSGSEYDCISELGEQGLVEFRDLNPSVSSFQRRFVSEIKRCEEMERILGYLLREIQKINISVPEEDESPLAPPPRQVLEIMEQLQRLEMELSEVTRNKEKLQRNLLELTEYTHMLKITRTFIHSRSRRVKVEAFERMLWRVCKGYTIFSYAEVDENLADLDTVSMIAYFRMSREIL
;
A
#
# COMPACT_ATOMS: atom_id res chain seq x y z
N MET A 1 -37.95 -41.14 -19.47
CA MET A 1 -37.14 -41.83 -18.45
C MET A 1 -37.43 -41.18 -17.12
N VAL A 2 -37.75 -41.97 -16.08
CA VAL A 2 -38.01 -41.45 -14.73
C VAL A 2 -36.66 -41.32 -14.02
N PHE A 3 -36.25 -40.10 -13.71
CA PHE A 3 -35.12 -39.87 -12.80
C PHE A 3 -35.57 -40.20 -11.36
N ARG A 4 -34.77 -40.99 -10.66
CA ARG A 4 -34.89 -41.24 -9.22
C ARG A 4 -33.56 -40.90 -8.57
N SER A 5 -33.59 -40.58 -7.28
CA SER A 5 -32.38 -40.36 -6.49
C SER A 5 -31.47 -41.58 -6.51
N GLU A 6 -30.16 -41.35 -6.46
CA GLU A 6 -29.18 -42.41 -6.30
C GLU A 6 -29.29 -43.04 -4.90
N GLU A 7 -28.89 -44.32 -4.80
CA GLU A 7 -28.86 -45.02 -3.53
C GLU A 7 -27.69 -44.52 -2.68
N MET A 8 -27.98 -44.16 -1.43
CA MET A 8 -26.99 -43.66 -0.47
C MET A 8 -26.74 -44.72 0.60
N CYS A 9 -25.48 -44.86 1.04
CA CYS A 9 -25.12 -45.71 2.17
C CYS A 9 -24.47 -44.89 3.29
N LEU A 10 -24.74 -45.25 4.54
CA LEU A 10 -24.04 -44.70 5.70
C LEU A 10 -22.87 -45.63 6.04
N ALA A 11 -21.66 -45.09 5.96
CA ALA A 11 -20.44 -45.79 6.35
C ALA A 11 -19.79 -45.09 7.55
N GLN A 12 -19.06 -45.86 8.37
CA GLN A 12 -18.26 -45.34 9.46
C GLN A 12 -16.78 -45.42 9.08
N LEU A 13 -16.11 -44.27 9.07
CA LEU A 13 -14.70 -44.15 8.74
C LEU A 13 -13.84 -44.13 10.02
N PHE A 14 -12.86 -45.02 10.10
CA PHE A 14 -11.86 -45.03 11.16
C PHE A 14 -10.52 -44.66 10.55
N LEU A 15 -9.95 -43.53 10.99
CA LEU A 15 -8.66 -43.02 10.51
C LEU A 15 -7.63 -43.08 11.63
N GLN A 16 -6.41 -43.45 11.27
CA GLN A 16 -5.27 -43.44 12.19
C GLN A 16 -4.70 -42.02 12.28
N SER A 17 -4.28 -41.63 13.48
CA SER A 17 -3.51 -40.39 13.69
C SER A 17 -2.26 -40.37 12.81
N GLY A 18 -2.16 -39.36 11.95
CA GLY A 18 -1.08 -39.14 10.99
C GLY A 18 -1.45 -39.41 9.53
N SER A 19 -2.53 -40.15 9.26
CA SER A 19 -3.02 -40.40 7.88
C SER A 19 -4.33 -39.69 7.57
N GLU A 20 -4.89 -38.92 8.52
CA GLU A 20 -6.20 -38.30 8.33
C GLU A 20 -6.18 -37.29 7.19
N TYR A 21 -5.10 -36.51 7.05
CA TYR A 21 -4.99 -35.51 6.00
C TYR A 21 -5.05 -36.14 4.61
N ASP A 22 -4.18 -37.12 4.35
CA ASP A 22 -4.06 -37.76 3.04
C ASP A 22 -5.38 -38.46 2.66
N CYS A 23 -5.97 -39.22 3.58
CA CYS A 23 -7.24 -39.90 3.32
C CYS A 23 -8.40 -38.92 3.08
N ILE A 24 -8.51 -37.84 3.88
CA ILE A 24 -9.60 -36.87 3.72
C ILE A 24 -9.41 -36.03 2.45
N SER A 25 -8.16 -35.69 2.11
CA SER A 25 -7.82 -35.00 0.87
C SER A 25 -8.25 -35.82 -0.35
N GLU A 26 -7.85 -37.10 -0.43
CA GLU A 26 -8.25 -37.98 -1.53
C GLU A 26 -9.77 -38.13 -1.64
N LEU A 27 -10.48 -38.28 -0.51
CA LEU A 27 -11.94 -38.32 -0.50
C LEU A 27 -12.58 -37.00 -0.98
N GLY A 28 -11.95 -35.86 -0.65
CA GLY A 28 -12.36 -34.54 -1.11
C GLY A 28 -12.27 -34.39 -2.63
N GLU A 29 -11.20 -34.89 -3.24
CA GLU A 29 -11.02 -34.88 -4.70
C GLU A 29 -12.07 -35.73 -5.43
N GLN A 30 -12.55 -36.81 -4.81
CA GLN A 30 -13.62 -37.63 -5.40
C GLN A 30 -14.99 -36.93 -5.34
N GLY A 31 -15.26 -36.13 -4.30
CA GLY A 31 -16.52 -35.37 -4.18
C GLY A 31 -17.79 -36.22 -3.97
N LEU A 32 -17.65 -37.50 -3.59
CA LEU A 32 -18.77 -38.45 -3.44
C LEU A 32 -19.21 -38.66 -1.98
N VAL A 33 -18.64 -37.94 -1.03
CA VAL A 33 -18.83 -38.19 0.41
C VAL A 33 -19.43 -36.96 1.09
N GLU A 34 -20.48 -37.19 1.88
CA GLU A 34 -21.04 -36.20 2.78
C GLU A 34 -20.68 -36.53 4.24
N PHE A 35 -19.98 -35.61 4.92
CA PHE A 35 -19.63 -35.77 6.33
C PHE A 35 -20.76 -35.30 7.24
N ARG A 36 -21.11 -36.12 8.24
CA ARG A 36 -22.02 -35.73 9.32
C ARG A 36 -21.26 -35.21 10.53
N ASP A 37 -21.75 -34.11 11.10
CA ASP A 37 -21.19 -33.57 12.35
C ASP A 37 -21.52 -34.47 13.53
N LEU A 38 -20.51 -35.15 14.06
CA LEU A 38 -20.62 -35.98 15.26
C LEU A 38 -20.53 -35.16 16.57
N ASN A 39 -20.14 -33.88 16.49
CA ASN A 39 -19.90 -33.02 17.64
C ASN A 39 -20.72 -31.71 17.58
N PRO A 40 -22.07 -31.76 17.44
CA PRO A 40 -22.89 -30.56 17.32
C PRO A 40 -22.94 -29.72 18.60
N SER A 41 -22.67 -30.32 19.76
CA SER A 41 -22.62 -29.63 21.06
C SER A 41 -21.30 -28.91 21.33
N VAL A 42 -20.26 -29.16 20.52
CA VAL A 42 -18.94 -28.56 20.70
C VAL A 42 -18.83 -27.30 19.86
N SER A 43 -18.55 -26.18 20.53
CA SER A 43 -18.31 -24.88 19.88
C SER A 43 -17.17 -24.97 18.86
N SER A 44 -17.28 -24.24 17.74
CA SER A 44 -16.27 -24.20 16.68
C SER A 44 -14.86 -23.89 17.20
N PHE A 45 -14.76 -23.03 18.21
CA PHE A 45 -13.48 -22.62 18.81
C PHE A 45 -12.78 -23.70 19.63
N GLN A 46 -13.51 -24.72 20.08
CA GLN A 46 -12.99 -25.81 20.91
C GLN A 46 -12.67 -27.06 20.09
N ARG A 47 -12.90 -27.02 18.77
CA ARG A 47 -12.62 -28.15 17.89
C ARG A 47 -11.12 -28.31 17.66
N ARG A 48 -10.70 -29.57 17.44
CA ARG A 48 -9.30 -30.00 17.40
C ARG A 48 -8.43 -29.21 16.41
N PHE A 49 -8.94 -28.85 15.24
CA PHE A 49 -8.17 -28.24 14.14
C PHE A 49 -8.42 -26.72 13.97
N VAL A 50 -8.92 -26.04 15.00
CA VAL A 50 -9.22 -24.60 14.93
C VAL A 50 -7.97 -23.75 14.62
N SER A 51 -6.79 -24.20 15.06
CA SER A 51 -5.56 -23.42 14.88
C SER A 51 -5.07 -23.44 13.43
N GLU A 52 -5.34 -24.53 12.72
CA GLU A 52 -5.01 -24.77 11.34
C GLU A 52 -5.98 -24.01 10.44
N ILE A 53 -7.29 -24.04 10.76
CA ILE A 53 -8.30 -23.25 10.06
C ILE A 53 -7.96 -21.75 10.14
N LYS A 54 -7.62 -21.24 11.32
CA LYS A 54 -7.22 -19.84 11.49
C LYS A 54 -5.98 -19.44 10.68
N ARG A 55 -5.04 -20.38 10.46
CA ARG A 55 -3.88 -20.14 9.59
C ARG A 55 -4.30 -20.00 8.13
N CYS A 56 -5.21 -20.86 7.66
CA CYS A 56 -5.75 -20.77 6.31
C CYS A 56 -6.58 -19.47 6.11
N GLU A 57 -7.39 -19.08 7.09
CA GLU A 57 -8.14 -17.79 7.05
C GLU A 57 -7.19 -16.60 6.91
N GLU A 58 -6.04 -16.62 7.58
CA GLU A 58 -5.02 -15.57 7.46
C GLU A 58 -4.35 -15.58 6.09
N MET A 59 -4.05 -16.76 5.53
CA MET A 59 -3.54 -16.88 4.15
C MET A 59 -4.54 -16.32 3.12
N GLU A 60 -5.83 -16.61 3.29
CA GLU A 60 -6.90 -16.06 2.44
C GLU A 60 -6.96 -14.53 2.56
N ARG A 61 -6.83 -13.98 3.78
CA ARG A 61 -6.75 -12.53 3.99
C ARG A 61 -5.59 -11.90 3.23
N ILE A 62 -4.40 -12.53 3.27
CA ILE A 62 -3.20 -12.06 2.56
C ILE A 62 -3.41 -12.14 1.05
N LEU A 63 -3.86 -13.28 0.52
CA LEU A 63 -4.15 -13.46 -0.91
C LEU A 63 -5.16 -12.42 -1.41
N GLY A 64 -6.22 -12.16 -0.64
CA GLY A 64 -7.20 -11.13 -0.96
C GLY A 64 -6.59 -9.71 -0.99
N TYR A 65 -5.61 -9.41 -0.12
CA TYR A 65 -4.86 -8.15 -0.20
C TYR A 65 -4.01 -8.08 -1.47
N LEU A 66 -3.24 -9.13 -1.77
CA LEU A 66 -2.39 -9.19 -2.96
C LEU A 66 -3.21 -9.04 -4.25
N LEU A 67 -4.34 -9.74 -4.35
CA LEU A 67 -5.23 -9.67 -5.51
C LEU A 67 -5.76 -8.23 -5.73
N ARG A 68 -6.11 -7.51 -4.66
CA ARG A 68 -6.49 -6.09 -4.74
C ARG A 68 -5.34 -5.21 -5.23
N GLU A 69 -4.12 -5.43 -4.76
CA GLU A 69 -2.94 -4.65 -5.21
C GLU A 69 -2.62 -4.92 -6.69
N ILE A 70 -2.72 -6.17 -7.14
CA ILE A 70 -2.52 -6.56 -8.55
C ILE A 70 -3.58 -5.90 -9.45
N GLN A 71 -4.85 -5.93 -9.03
CA GLN A 71 -5.96 -5.29 -9.75
C GLN A 71 -5.77 -3.77 -9.88
N LYS A 72 -5.22 -3.09 -8.87
CA LYS A 72 -4.92 -1.64 -8.94
C LYS A 72 -3.91 -1.29 -10.04
N ILE A 73 -3.02 -2.23 -10.39
CA ILE A 73 -1.97 -2.05 -11.40
C ILE A 73 -2.43 -2.57 -12.77
N ASN A 74 -3.67 -3.08 -12.85
CA ASN A 74 -4.30 -3.60 -14.07
C ASN A 74 -3.51 -4.78 -14.69
N ILE A 75 -2.88 -5.60 -13.84
CA ILE A 75 -2.22 -6.84 -14.24
C ILE A 75 -3.31 -7.92 -14.32
N SER A 76 -3.51 -8.51 -15.50
CA SER A 76 -4.43 -9.63 -15.66
C SER A 76 -3.84 -10.87 -15.00
N VAL A 77 -4.53 -11.40 -14.00
CA VAL A 77 -4.22 -12.74 -13.47
C VAL A 77 -4.79 -13.76 -14.47
N PRO A 78 -4.00 -14.74 -14.94
CA PRO A 78 -4.54 -15.83 -15.75
C PRO A 78 -5.61 -16.58 -14.97
N GLU A 79 -6.77 -16.83 -15.58
CA GLU A 79 -7.73 -17.77 -15.02
C GLU A 79 -7.28 -19.18 -15.42
N GLU A 80 -6.91 -20.00 -14.43
CA GLU A 80 -6.68 -21.43 -14.64
C GLU A 80 -8.03 -22.15 -14.51
N ASP A 81 -8.35 -22.98 -15.50
CA ASP A 81 -9.65 -23.68 -15.63
C ASP A 81 -9.72 -24.93 -14.71
N GLU A 82 -8.58 -25.40 -14.20
CA GLU A 82 -8.47 -26.60 -13.37
C GLU A 82 -8.04 -26.27 -11.95
N SER A 83 -8.81 -26.75 -10.97
CA SER A 83 -8.41 -26.72 -9.56
C SER A 83 -7.23 -27.66 -9.34
N PRO A 84 -6.11 -27.19 -8.77
CA PRO A 84 -4.98 -28.06 -8.47
C PRO A 84 -5.35 -29.04 -7.35
N LEU A 85 -4.66 -30.19 -7.33
CA LEU A 85 -4.76 -31.16 -6.25
C LEU A 85 -4.40 -30.51 -4.91
N ALA A 86 -5.08 -30.96 -3.85
CA ALA A 86 -4.78 -30.51 -2.50
C ALA A 86 -3.29 -30.69 -2.15
N PRO A 87 -2.59 -29.61 -1.75
CA PRO A 87 -1.16 -29.67 -1.46
C PRO A 87 -0.88 -30.38 -0.12
N PRO A 88 0.24 -31.09 0.02
CA PRO A 88 0.61 -31.74 1.29
C PRO A 88 0.82 -30.70 2.41
N PRO A 89 0.62 -31.08 3.69
CA PRO A 89 0.68 -30.14 4.82
C PRO A 89 1.99 -29.36 4.94
N ARG A 90 3.12 -29.97 4.53
CA ARG A 90 4.43 -29.29 4.51
C ARG A 90 4.46 -28.13 3.53
N GLN A 91 3.91 -28.34 2.33
CA GLN A 91 3.86 -27.30 1.30
C GLN A 91 2.91 -26.17 1.72
N VAL A 92 1.81 -26.47 2.42
CA VAL A 92 0.93 -25.44 2.99
C VAL A 92 1.69 -24.50 3.93
N LEU A 93 2.57 -25.04 4.80
CA LEU A 93 3.39 -24.23 5.70
C LEU A 93 4.39 -23.34 4.95
N GLU A 94 5.02 -23.88 3.89
CA GLU A 94 5.93 -23.12 3.05
C GLU A 94 5.21 -21.98 2.32
N ILE A 95 4.03 -22.25 1.74
CA ILE A 95 3.19 -21.23 1.09
C ILE A 95 2.80 -20.16 2.09
N MET A 96 2.43 -20.55 3.33
CA MET A 96 2.08 -19.60 4.38
C MET A 96 3.24 -18.64 4.71
N GLU A 97 4.46 -19.15 4.88
CA GLU A 97 5.64 -18.33 5.14
C GLU A 97 5.95 -17.38 3.96
N GLN A 98 5.84 -17.89 2.72
CA GLN A 98 6.01 -17.09 1.52
C GLN A 98 4.99 -15.96 1.42
N LEU A 99 3.71 -16.24 1.70
CA LEU A 99 2.65 -15.24 1.68
C LEU A 99 2.88 -14.15 2.73
N GLN A 100 3.24 -14.53 3.96
CA GLN A 100 3.55 -13.56 5.02
C GLN A 100 4.72 -12.66 4.65
N ARG A 101 5.79 -13.24 4.09
CA ARG A 101 6.95 -12.48 3.61
C ARG A 101 6.55 -11.51 2.50
N LEU A 102 5.76 -11.97 1.53
CA LEU A 102 5.29 -11.14 0.41
C LEU A 102 4.40 -9.99 0.89
N GLU A 103 3.52 -10.22 1.88
CA GLU A 103 2.70 -9.16 2.48
C GLU A 103 3.58 -8.07 3.12
N MET A 104 4.59 -8.47 3.90
CA MET A 104 5.52 -7.52 4.53
C MET A 104 6.27 -6.68 3.50
N GLU A 105 6.87 -7.35 2.50
CA GLU A 105 7.64 -6.68 1.45
C GLU A 105 6.76 -5.70 0.65
N LEU A 106 5.56 -6.12 0.25
CA LEU A 106 4.64 -5.27 -0.52
C LEU A 106 4.11 -4.08 0.30
N SER A 107 3.79 -4.30 1.57
CA SER A 107 3.35 -3.24 2.48
C SER A 107 4.45 -2.19 2.68
N GLU A 108 5.70 -2.63 2.85
CA GLU A 108 6.85 -1.74 2.99
C GLU A 108 7.10 -0.93 1.71
N VAL A 109 7.10 -1.59 0.55
CA VAL A 109 7.27 -0.92 -0.75
C VAL A 109 6.15 0.11 -0.98
N THR A 110 4.90 -0.23 -0.66
CA THR A 110 3.75 0.68 -0.81
C THR A 110 3.92 1.93 0.06
N ARG A 111 4.28 1.76 1.34
CA ARG A 111 4.55 2.86 2.27
C ARG A 111 5.72 3.73 1.80
N ASN A 112 6.78 3.11 1.30
CA ASN A 112 7.96 3.82 0.80
C ASN A 112 7.63 4.62 -0.47
N LYS A 113 6.86 4.05 -1.39
CA LYS A 113 6.36 4.73 -2.60
C LYS A 113 5.55 5.98 -2.23
N GLU A 114 4.60 5.88 -1.32
CA GLU A 114 3.79 7.03 -0.87
C GLU A 114 4.63 8.12 -0.20
N LYS A 115 5.64 7.73 0.59
CA LYS A 115 6.56 8.67 1.23
C LYS A 115 7.42 9.40 0.18
N LEU A 116 7.97 8.65 -0.78
CA LEU A 116 8.77 9.23 -1.86
C LEU A 116 7.94 10.16 -2.76
N GLN A 117 6.70 9.79 -3.07
CA GLN A 117 5.79 10.63 -3.86
C GLN A 117 5.50 11.97 -3.16
N ARG A 118 5.25 11.95 -1.84
CA ARG A 118 5.08 13.17 -1.05
C ARG A 118 6.32 14.04 -1.06
N ASN A 119 7.49 13.46 -0.77
CA ASN A 119 8.76 14.18 -0.78
C ASN A 119 9.06 14.81 -2.15
N LEU A 120 8.78 14.09 -3.24
CA LEU A 120 8.95 14.59 -4.60
C LEU A 120 8.04 15.78 -4.88
N LEU A 121 6.77 15.72 -4.45
CA LEU A 121 5.83 16.83 -4.61
C LEU A 121 6.32 18.07 -3.86
N GLU A 122 6.72 17.93 -2.60
CA GLU A 122 7.25 19.03 -1.78
C GLU A 122 8.51 19.67 -2.41
N LEU A 123 9.45 18.85 -2.90
CA LEU A 123 10.66 19.34 -3.56
C LEU A 123 10.36 20.02 -4.91
N THR A 124 9.36 19.52 -5.64
CA THR A 124 8.92 20.11 -6.91
C THR A 124 8.29 21.48 -6.68
N GLU A 125 7.43 21.60 -5.68
CA GLU A 125 6.85 22.88 -5.24
C GLU A 125 7.96 23.86 -4.85
N TYR A 126 8.89 23.43 -3.99
CA TYR A 126 10.02 24.26 -3.57
C TYR A 126 10.89 24.73 -4.75
N THR A 127 11.16 23.83 -5.69
CA THR A 127 11.93 24.17 -6.90
C THR A 127 11.19 25.20 -7.77
N HIS A 128 9.88 25.08 -7.94
CA HIS A 128 9.09 26.09 -8.65
C HIS A 128 9.11 27.43 -7.94
N MET A 129 9.00 27.45 -6.61
CA MET A 129 9.11 28.66 -5.82
C MET A 129 10.45 29.36 -6.01
N LEU A 130 11.56 28.62 -5.93
CA LEU A 130 12.89 29.17 -6.16
C LEU A 130 13.04 29.75 -7.58
N LYS A 131 12.47 29.10 -8.60
CA LYS A 131 12.45 29.63 -9.98
C LYS A 131 11.68 30.93 -10.07
N ILE A 132 10.48 31.00 -9.49
CA ILE A 132 9.63 32.20 -9.48
C ILE A 132 10.32 33.34 -8.74
N THR A 133 10.90 33.09 -7.58
CA THR A 133 11.70 34.06 -6.82
C THR A 133 12.90 34.56 -7.62
N ARG A 134 13.64 33.66 -8.29
CA ARG A 134 14.76 34.07 -9.16
C ARG A 134 14.28 34.98 -10.28
N THR A 135 13.21 34.65 -10.98
CA THR A 135 12.65 35.48 -12.06
C THR A 135 12.18 36.85 -11.54
N PHE A 136 11.56 36.88 -10.36
CA PHE A 136 11.15 38.13 -9.71
C PHE A 136 12.35 39.03 -9.38
N ILE A 137 13.42 38.47 -8.81
CA ILE A 137 14.65 39.19 -8.46
C ILE A 137 15.30 39.83 -9.70
N HIS A 138 15.28 39.13 -10.84
CA HIS A 138 15.85 39.65 -12.09
C HIS A 138 14.93 40.65 -12.81
N SER A 139 13.68 40.83 -12.37
CA SER A 139 12.76 41.78 -12.99
C SER A 139 13.10 43.22 -12.62
N ARG A 140 12.95 44.16 -13.57
CA ARG A 140 13.41 45.55 -13.44
C ARG A 140 12.45 46.46 -12.64
N SER A 141 11.21 46.02 -12.43
CA SER A 141 10.15 46.76 -11.71
C SER A 141 9.81 46.08 -10.37
N ARG A 142 10.78 46.06 -9.45
CA ARG A 142 10.69 45.35 -8.16
C ARG A 142 9.72 46.02 -7.18
N ARG A 143 9.85 47.35 -6.99
CA ARG A 143 9.17 48.09 -5.91
C ARG A 143 7.65 47.98 -5.87
N VAL A 144 6.98 47.89 -7.03
CA VAL A 144 5.51 47.84 -7.10
C VAL A 144 4.96 46.41 -6.95
N LYS A 145 5.80 45.38 -7.11
CA LYS A 145 5.37 43.98 -7.16
C LYS A 145 5.73 43.16 -5.92
N VAL A 146 6.50 43.72 -4.97
CA VAL A 146 6.93 43.01 -3.75
C VAL A 146 5.74 42.58 -2.89
N GLU A 147 4.77 43.46 -2.61
CA GLU A 147 3.61 43.09 -1.78
C GLU A 147 2.76 41.99 -2.43
N ALA A 148 2.55 42.06 -3.74
CA ALA A 148 1.80 41.04 -4.48
C ALA A 148 2.54 39.69 -4.48
N PHE A 149 3.88 39.73 -4.58
CA PHE A 149 4.75 38.57 -4.51
C PHE A 149 4.75 37.93 -3.12
N GLU A 150 4.83 38.73 -2.05
CA GLU A 150 4.76 38.28 -0.67
C GLU A 150 3.40 37.61 -0.37
N ARG A 151 2.29 38.21 -0.79
CA ARG A 151 0.95 37.59 -0.67
C ARG A 151 0.84 36.28 -1.46
N MET A 152 1.50 36.19 -2.62
CA MET A 152 1.56 34.95 -3.40
C MET A 152 2.37 33.88 -2.67
N LEU A 153 3.57 34.21 -2.16
CA LEU A 153 4.39 33.30 -1.36
C LEU A 153 3.63 32.82 -0.12
N TRP A 154 2.95 33.72 0.59
CA TRP A 154 2.14 33.36 1.77
C TRP A 154 1.08 32.31 1.46
N ARG A 155 0.38 32.45 0.32
CA ARG A 155 -0.65 31.51 -0.13
C ARG A 155 -0.08 30.16 -0.56
N VAL A 156 1.04 30.17 -1.28
CA VAL A 156 1.67 28.94 -1.82
C VAL A 156 2.39 28.17 -0.72
N CYS A 157 3.11 28.86 0.16
CA CYS A 157 3.83 28.27 1.29
C CYS A 157 2.94 27.96 2.49
N LYS A 158 1.61 28.18 2.41
CA LYS A 158 0.66 28.00 3.51
C LYS A 158 1.11 28.67 4.83
N GLY A 159 1.73 29.86 4.72
CA GLY A 159 2.24 30.62 5.87
C GLY A 159 3.59 30.18 6.45
N TYR A 160 4.23 29.11 5.96
CA TYR A 160 5.49 28.60 6.52
C TYR A 160 6.77 29.29 5.99
N THR A 161 6.64 30.42 5.30
CA THR A 161 7.77 31.11 4.68
C THR A 161 7.78 32.57 5.08
N ILE A 162 8.86 32.96 5.76
CA ILE A 162 9.15 34.37 6.04
C ILE A 162 9.94 34.90 4.85
N PHE A 163 9.34 35.87 4.17
CA PHE A 163 10.00 36.65 3.14
C PHE A 163 10.50 37.95 3.77
N SER A 164 11.81 38.06 3.99
CA SER A 164 12.41 39.32 4.46
C SER A 164 13.13 40.01 3.30
N TYR A 165 12.76 41.26 3.06
CA TYR A 165 13.38 42.17 2.11
C TYR A 165 14.07 43.30 2.87
N ALA A 166 15.33 43.57 2.55
CA ALA A 166 16.05 44.75 3.03
C ALA A 166 16.62 45.51 1.82
N GLU A 167 16.29 46.81 1.71
CA GLU A 167 17.01 47.74 0.84
C GLU A 167 18.32 48.07 1.52
N VAL A 168 19.44 47.69 0.89
CA VAL A 168 20.75 48.21 1.31
C VAL A 168 20.90 49.56 0.64
N ASP A 169 20.78 50.62 1.43
CA ASP A 169 21.04 52.00 1.01
C ASP A 169 22.54 52.25 1.17
N GLU A 170 23.35 51.68 0.27
CA GLU A 170 24.76 52.05 0.18
C GLU A 170 24.88 53.25 -0.76
N ASN A 171 25.03 54.43 -0.15
CA ASN A 171 25.65 55.59 -0.79
C ASN A 171 27.08 55.19 -1.20
N LEU A 172 27.24 54.64 -2.40
CA LEU A 172 28.53 54.60 -3.07
C LEU A 172 28.35 55.25 -4.44
N ALA A 173 28.81 56.49 -4.50
CA ALA A 173 29.07 57.20 -5.73
C ALA A 173 30.02 56.37 -6.60
N ASP A 174 29.50 55.76 -7.66
CA ASP A 174 29.90 56.15 -9.01
C ASP A 174 28.99 55.51 -10.08
N LEU A 175 29.01 56.15 -11.25
CA LEU A 175 28.00 56.22 -12.29
C LEU A 175 27.55 54.88 -12.95
N ASP A 176 26.32 54.93 -13.46
CA ASP A 176 25.69 54.10 -14.52
C ASP A 176 25.16 52.70 -14.21
N THR A 177 25.18 52.25 -12.96
CA THR A 177 24.47 51.02 -12.60
C THR A 177 23.78 51.15 -11.26
N VAL A 178 22.62 51.83 -11.21
CA VAL A 178 21.69 51.73 -10.07
C VAL A 178 21.04 50.34 -10.10
N SER A 179 21.87 49.31 -9.92
CA SER A 179 21.43 48.01 -9.45
C SER A 179 21.31 48.15 -7.94
N MET A 180 20.12 48.56 -7.48
CA MET A 180 19.69 48.25 -6.12
C MET A 180 19.88 46.73 -5.91
N ILE A 181 20.88 46.36 -5.12
CA ILE A 181 21.06 44.98 -4.67
C ILE A 181 20.13 44.82 -3.47
N ALA A 182 18.91 44.36 -3.75
CA ALA A 182 18.01 43.91 -2.71
C ALA A 182 18.46 42.53 -2.22
N TYR A 183 18.73 42.40 -0.92
CA TYR A 183 18.92 41.09 -0.31
C TYR A 183 17.53 40.51 0.01
N PHE A 184 17.21 39.42 -0.67
CA PHE A 184 16.03 38.62 -0.37
C PHE A 184 16.47 37.39 0.41
N ARG A 185 16.03 37.30 1.67
CA ARG A 185 16.23 36.10 2.49
C ARG A 185 14.88 35.43 2.66
N MET A 186 14.81 34.21 2.16
CA MET A 186 13.64 33.35 2.30
C MET A 186 13.99 32.29 3.35
N SER A 187 13.38 32.40 4.53
CA SER A 187 13.61 31.48 5.64
C SER A 187 12.33 30.67 5.88
N ARG A 188 12.46 29.36 6.06
CA ARG A 188 11.37 28.50 6.48
C ARG A 188 11.29 28.56 8.01
N GLU A 189 10.16 28.95 8.58
CA GLU A 189 9.93 28.67 10.00
C GLU A 189 9.69 27.17 10.13
N ILE A 190 10.62 26.48 10.79
CA ILE A 190 10.42 25.10 11.23
C ILE A 190 9.65 25.23 12.55
N LEU A 191 8.32 25.08 12.49
CA LEU A 191 7.49 24.80 13.66
C LEU A 191 7.32 23.28 13.78
#